data_AF-A0A2B2BXW6-F1
#
_entry.id   AF-A0A2B2BXW6-F1
#
_cell.length_a   1.000
_cell.length_b   1.000
_cell.length_c   1.000
_cell.angle_alpha   90.00
_cell.angle_beta   90.00
_cell.angle_gamma   90.00
#
_symmetry.space_group_name_H-M   'P 1'
#
loop_
_entity.id
_entity.type
_entity.pdbx_description
1 polymer ?
#
loop_
_entity_poly.entity_id
_entity_poly.type
_entity_poly.pdbx_seq_one_letter_code
_entity_poly.pdbx_strand_id
1 'polypeptide(L)'
;MPLLMVALGVILLIILITGFKLNAFIPLIIVSFVVALALGMPLGDIVTSVEAGLDSTLGYIALILGFGAMIGRLIAYAGGVYRISMTLIDKFGSRNVHLRHIRFFHQ
;
A
#
# COMPACT_ATOMS: atom_id res chain seq x y z
N MET A 1 -19.22 -20.82 -18.84
CA MET A 1 -18.39 -19.77 -19.48
C MET A 1 -17.95 -18.59 -18.58
N PRO A 2 -18.49 -18.33 -17.36
CA PRO A 2 -18.05 -17.14 -16.59
C PRO A 2 -16.62 -17.25 -16.02
N LEU A 3 -16.12 -18.45 -15.72
CA LEU A 3 -14.75 -18.63 -15.22
C LEU A 3 -13.67 -18.21 -16.23
N LEU A 4 -13.92 -18.37 -17.53
CA LEU A 4 -12.99 -17.96 -18.59
C LEU A 4 -12.87 -16.43 -18.68
N MET A 5 -13.98 -15.71 -18.52
CA MET A 5 -14.00 -14.24 -18.48
C MET A 5 -13.29 -13.69 -17.24
N VAL A 6 -13.51 -14.32 -16.08
CA VAL A 6 -12.81 -13.94 -14.84
C VAL A 6 -11.30 -14.21 -14.95
N ALA A 7 -10.90 -15.35 -15.50
CA ALA A 7 -9.49 -15.69 -15.71
C ALA A 7 -8.77 -14.68 -16.63
N LEU A 8 -9.42 -14.27 -17.72
CA LEU A 8 -8.93 -13.20 -18.59
C LEU A 8 -8.83 -11.86 -17.86
N GLY A 9 -9.82 -11.53 -17.01
CA GLY A 9 -9.79 -10.33 -16.18
C GLY A 9 -8.60 -10.27 -15.23
N VAL A 10 -8.27 -11.38 -14.56
CA VAL A 10 -7.12 -11.46 -13.65
C VAL A 10 -5.80 -11.28 -14.41
N ILE A 11 -5.65 -11.88 -15.58
CA ILE A 11 -4.47 -11.71 -16.43
C ILE A 11 -4.32 -10.24 -16.85
N LEU A 12 -5.42 -9.60 -17.27
CA LEU A 12 -5.43 -8.18 -17.63
C LEU A 12 -5.02 -7.29 -16.45
N LEU A 13 -5.48 -7.60 -15.24
CA LEU A 13 -5.14 -6.87 -14.01
C LEU A 13 -3.64 -6.93 -13.72
N ILE A 14 -3.04 -8.12 -13.77
CA ILE A 14 -1.61 -8.33 -13.50
C ILE A 14 -0.76 -7.56 -14.51
N ILE A 15 -1.14 -7.59 -15.79
CA ILE A 15 -0.45 -6.84 -16.86
C ILE A 15 -0.55 -5.33 -16.61
N LEU A 16 -1.72 -4.84 -16.19
CA LEU A 16 -1.95 -3.41 -16.00
C LEU A 16 -1.19 -2.87 -14.77
N ILE A 17 -1.10 -3.64 -13.68
CA ILE A 17 -0.27 -3.27 -12.51
C ILE A 17 1.22 -3.31 -12.84
N THR A 18 1.69 -4.40 -13.46
CA THR A 18 3.12 -4.64 -13.67
C THR A 18 3.69 -3.81 -14.82
N GLY A 19 2.93 -3.66 -15.91
CA GLY A 19 3.37 -2.97 -17.12
C GLY A 19 3.25 -1.45 -17.04
N PHE A 20 2.13 -0.92 -16.54
CA PHE A 20 1.83 0.52 -16.61
C PHE A 20 2.27 1.32 -15.37
N LYS A 21 2.85 0.69 -14.34
CA LYS A 21 3.25 1.34 -13.07
C LYS A 21 2.13 2.17 -12.44
N LEU A 22 0.87 1.80 -12.66
CA LEU A 22 -0.27 2.47 -12.05
C LEU A 22 -0.41 2.04 -10.59
N ASN A 23 -0.80 2.98 -9.72
CA ASN A 23 -1.17 2.65 -8.34
C ASN A 23 -2.34 1.66 -8.36
N ALA A 24 -2.30 0.61 -7.54
CA ALA A 24 -3.20 -0.55 -7.55
C ALA A 24 -4.70 -0.20 -7.62
N PHE A 25 -5.11 0.96 -7.11
CA PHE A 25 -6.49 1.46 -7.19
C PHE A 25 -6.99 1.66 -8.62
N ILE A 26 -6.20 2.29 -9.50
CA ILE A 26 -6.64 2.68 -10.84
C ILE A 26 -6.87 1.44 -11.72
N PRO A 27 -5.93 0.47 -11.79
CA PRO A 27 -6.14 -0.79 -12.50
C PRO A 27 -7.35 -1.58 -12.02
N LEU A 28 -7.61 -1.57 -10.71
CA LEU A 28 -8.68 -2.36 -10.12
C LEU A 28 -10.07 -1.85 -10.55
N ILE A 29 -10.26 -0.52 -10.59
CA ILE A 29 -11.50 0.09 -11.09
C ILE A 29 -11.70 -0.22 -12.57
N ILE A 30 -10.65 -0.04 -13.38
CA ILE A 30 -10.72 -0.26 -14.83
C ILE A 30 -11.05 -1.72 -15.13
N VAL A 31 -10.34 -2.67 -14.50
CA VAL A 31 -10.55 -4.10 -14.75
C VAL A 31 -11.92 -4.55 -14.26
N SER A 32 -12.37 -4.10 -13.08
CA SER A 32 -13.71 -4.44 -12.59
C SER A 32 -14.79 -3.93 -13.54
N PHE A 33 -14.66 -2.73 -14.10
CA PHE A 33 -15.58 -2.23 -15.13
C PHE A 33 -15.56 -3.07 -16.41
N VAL A 34 -14.36 -3.39 -16.93
CA VAL A 34 -14.20 -4.19 -18.16
C VAL A 34 -14.79 -5.58 -17.99
N VAL A 35 -14.52 -6.25 -16.85
CA VAL A 35 -15.02 -7.59 -16.56
C VAL A 35 -16.53 -7.58 -16.34
N ALA A 36 -17.07 -6.57 -15.64
CA ALA A 36 -18.50 -6.49 -15.38
C ALA A 36 -19.32 -6.18 -16.64
N LEU A 37 -18.77 -5.35 -17.55
CA LEU A 37 -19.34 -5.17 -18.90
C LEU A 37 -19.27 -6.46 -19.72
N ALA A 38 -18.17 -7.21 -19.65
CA ALA A 38 -18.04 -8.50 -20.35
C ALA A 38 -19.00 -9.57 -19.83
N LEU A 39 -19.39 -9.49 -18.55
CA LEU A 39 -20.40 -10.34 -17.91
C LEU A 39 -21.85 -9.93 -18.22
N GLY A 40 -22.06 -8.76 -18.85
CA GLY A 40 -23.39 -8.27 -19.22
C GLY A 40 -24.24 -7.79 -18.04
N MET A 41 -23.61 -7.37 -16.94
CA MET A 41 -24.32 -6.87 -15.76
C MET A 41 -25.00 -5.51 -16.06
N PRO A 42 -26.18 -5.23 -15.48
CA PRO A 42 -26.81 -3.91 -15.56
C PRO A 42 -25.88 -2.83 -15.02
N LEU A 43 -25.81 -1.67 -15.69
CA LEU A 43 -24.91 -0.56 -15.30
C LEU A 43 -25.06 -0.14 -13.83
N GLY A 44 -26.28 -0.17 -13.29
CA GLY A 44 -26.54 0.13 -11.88
C GLY A 44 -25.93 -0.91 -10.92
N ASP A 45 -25.94 -2.18 -11.30
CA ASP A 45 -25.40 -3.28 -10.49
C ASP A 45 -23.86 -3.33 -10.56
N ILE A 46 -23.29 -2.87 -11.68
CA ILE A 46 -21.83 -2.75 -11.84
C ILE A 46 -21.29 -1.73 -10.84
N VAL A 47 -21.88 -0.53 -10.82
CA VAL A 47 -21.41 0.56 -9.94
C VAL A 47 -21.55 0.16 -8.48
N THR A 48 -22.72 -0.36 -8.08
CA THR A 48 -22.96 -0.79 -6.69
C THR A 48 -22.06 -1.95 -6.27
N SER A 49 -21.74 -2.91 -7.16
CA SER A 49 -20.82 -4.01 -6.84
C SER A 49 -19.37 -3.52 -6.68
N VAL A 50 -18.94 -2.61 -7.55
CA VAL A 50 -17.60 -2.00 -7.47
C VAL A 50 -17.46 -1.14 -6.22
N GLU A 51 -18.46 -0.31 -5.94
CA GLU A 51 -18.54 0.53 -4.73
C GLU A 51 -18.56 -0.32 -3.46
N ALA A 52 -19.39 -1.36 -3.40
CA ALA A 52 -19.40 -2.27 -2.24
C ALA A 52 -18.07 -3.01 -2.02
N GLY A 53 -17.41 -3.45 -3.10
CA GLY A 53 -16.09 -4.09 -3.02
C GLY A 53 -14.98 -3.13 -2.55
N LEU A 54 -15.02 -1.89 -3.04
CA LEU A 54 -14.11 -0.84 -2.64
C LEU A 54 -14.37 -0.38 -1.20
N ASP A 55 -15.61 -0.11 -0.82
CA ASP A 55 -16.02 0.38 0.50
C ASP A 55 -15.70 -0.62 1.61
N SER A 56 -16.00 -1.91 1.38
CA SER A 56 -15.67 -2.97 2.35
C SER A 56 -14.17 -3.05 2.64
N THR A 57 -13.34 -2.81 1.62
CA THR A 57 -11.87 -2.83 1.75
C THR A 57 -11.33 -1.51 2.30
N LEU A 58 -11.80 -0.39 1.77
CA LEU A 58 -11.39 0.96 2.15
C LEU A 58 -11.79 1.30 3.59
N GLY A 59 -12.99 0.93 4.04
CA GLY A 59 -13.43 1.20 5.41
C GLY A 59 -12.54 0.51 6.45
N TYR A 60 -12.22 -0.76 6.23
CA TYR A 60 -11.33 -1.54 7.10
C TYR A 60 -9.91 -0.99 7.08
N ILE A 61 -9.35 -0.78 5.89
CA ILE A 61 -7.98 -0.31 5.71
C ILE A 61 -7.81 1.13 6.21
N ALA A 62 -8.82 2.00 6.07
CA ALA A 62 -8.77 3.39 6.52
C ALA A 62 -8.61 3.50 8.04
N LEU A 63 -9.32 2.68 8.81
CA LEU A 63 -9.15 2.63 10.26
C LEU A 63 -7.75 2.15 10.63
N ILE A 64 -7.27 1.06 10.03
CA ILE A 64 -5.95 0.49 10.34
C ILE A 64 -4.82 1.45 9.95
N LEU A 65 -4.89 2.08 8.78
CA LEU A 65 -3.91 3.09 8.38
C LEU A 65 -4.00 4.35 9.24
N GLY A 66 -5.20 4.79 9.61
CA GLY A 66 -5.40 5.95 10.49
C GLY A 66 -4.77 5.73 11.86
N PHE A 67 -5.15 4.64 12.53
CA PHE A 67 -4.56 4.26 13.83
C PHE A 67 -3.07 3.94 13.71
N GLY A 68 -2.65 3.22 12.67
CA GLY A 68 -1.25 2.89 12.42
C GLY A 68 -0.39 4.13 12.22
N ALA A 69 -0.87 5.13 11.47
CA ALA A 69 -0.18 6.41 11.29
C ALA A 69 -0.13 7.22 12.58
N MET A 70 -1.21 7.24 13.38
CA MET A 70 -1.25 7.91 14.67
C MET A 70 -0.27 7.30 15.67
N ILE A 71 -0.26 5.97 15.81
CA ILE A 71 0.69 5.23 16.66
C ILE A 71 2.13 5.44 16.13
N GLY A 72 2.33 5.36 14.82
CA GLY A 72 3.63 5.61 14.20
C GLY A 72 4.19 6.99 14.53
N ARG A 73 3.35 8.04 14.47
CA ARG A 73 3.74 9.38 14.92
C ARG A 73 4.03 9.44 16.42
N LEU A 74 3.21 8.81 17.24
CA LEU A 74 3.39 8.81 18.70
C LEU A 74 4.74 8.18 19.09
N ILE A 75 5.11 7.05 18.47
CA ILE A 75 6.40 6.39 18.68
C ILE A 75 7.55 7.25 18.12
N ALA A 76 7.35 7.96 17.01
CA ALA A 76 8.34 8.88 16.47
C ALA A 76 8.62 10.06 17.42
N TYR A 77 7.57 10.66 18.01
CA TYR A 77 7.72 11.74 18.99
C TYR A 77 8.32 11.27 20.32
N ALA A 78 8.00 10.06 20.77
CA ALA A 78 8.57 9.47 21.99
C ALA A 78 10.05 9.07 21.86
N GLY A 79 10.68 9.28 20.69
CA GLY A 79 12.06 8.86 20.43
C GLY A 79 12.24 7.35 20.26
N GLY A 80 11.16 6.58 20.22
CA GLY A 80 11.19 5.14 20.01
C GLY A 80 11.77 4.77 18.64
N VAL A 81 11.40 5.53 17.60
CA VAL A 81 11.97 5.35 16.26
C VAL A 81 13.48 5.59 16.25
N TYR A 82 13.96 6.61 16.98
CA TYR A 82 15.40 6.91 17.09
C TYR A 82 16.17 5.76 17.76
N ARG A 83 15.63 5.17 18.84
CA ARG A 83 16.22 3.98 19.48
C ARG A 83 16.26 2.77 18.55
N ILE A 84 15.18 2.50 17.82
CA ILE A 84 15.13 1.39 16.85
C ILE A 84 16.18 1.60 15.75
N SER A 85 16.29 2.80 15.19
CA SER A 85 17.32 3.13 14.19
C SER A 85 18.73 2.95 14.73
N MET A 86 19.01 3.40 15.96
CA MET A 86 20.34 3.27 16.57
C MET A 86 20.69 1.80 16.82
N THR A 87 19.76 1.00 17.35
CA THR A 87 19.98 -0.44 17.57
C THR A 87 20.21 -1.19 16.25
N LEU A 88 19.52 -0.82 15.17
CA LEU A 88 19.78 -1.38 13.85
C LEU A 88 21.18 -1.01 13.34
N ILE A 89 21.60 0.25 13.50
CA ILE A 89 22.96 0.71 13.14
C ILE A 89 24.03 -0.03 13.95
N ASP A 90 23.82 -0.18 15.25
CA ASP A 90 24.77 -0.86 16.15
C ASP A 90 24.87 -2.35 15.84
N LYS A 91 23.75 -2.99 15.47
CA LYS A 91 23.70 -4.44 15.20
C LYS A 91 24.13 -4.84 13.78
N PHE A 92 23.82 -4.02 12.78
CA PHE A 92 24.20 -4.25 11.37
C PHE A 92 25.51 -3.55 10.96
N GLY A 93 26.10 -2.76 11.86
CA GLY A 93 27.45 -2.25 11.72
C GLY A 93 27.50 -0.77 11.32
N SER A 94 27.93 0.03 12.29
CA SER A 94 28.40 1.40 12.17
C SER A 94 29.76 1.49 11.45
N ARG A 95 29.94 0.82 10.30
CA ARG A 95 31.24 0.77 9.62
C ARG A 95 31.65 2.11 8.98
N ASN A 96 31.02 3.24 9.35
CA ASN A 96 31.37 4.61 8.98
C ASN A 96 31.01 5.74 9.99
N VAL A 97 30.49 5.49 11.22
CA VAL A 97 30.09 6.60 12.13
C VAL A 97 31.23 7.06 13.06
N HIS A 98 32.36 6.33 13.08
CA HIS A 98 33.50 6.55 13.99
C HIS A 98 34.16 7.94 13.90
N LEU A 99 34.01 8.68 12.79
CA LEU A 99 34.77 9.92 12.56
C LEU A 99 34.11 11.21 13.06
N ARG A 100 32.85 11.20 13.54
CA ARG A 100 32.11 12.45 13.81
C ARG A 100 32.08 12.91 15.28
N HIS A 101 32.43 12.05 16.24
CA HIS A 101 32.39 12.40 17.68
C HIS A 101 33.62 13.20 18.17
N ILE A 102 34.72 13.24 17.42
CA ILE A 102 35.96 13.95 17.82
C ILE A 102 35.89 15.48 17.61
N ARG A 103 34.89 16.00 16.88
CA ARG A 103 34.80 17.43 16.55
C ARG A 103 33.87 18.25 17.45
N PHE A 104 33.26 17.65 18.48
CA PHE A 104 32.28 18.31 19.35
C PHE A 104 32.81 18.76 20.72
N PHE A 105 34.08 18.50 21.06
CA PHE A 105 34.68 18.90 22.34
C PHE A 105 35.58 20.14 22.24
N HIS A 106 35.42 20.93 21.17
CA HIS A 106 36.28 22.10 20.90
C HIS A 106 35.51 23.35 20.44
N GLN A 107 34.29 23.55 20.94
CA GLN A 107 33.64 24.86 21.08
C GLN A 107 32.86 24.91 22.39
#